data_AF-A0A7C4EJ20-F1
#
_entry.id   AF-A0A7C4EJ20-F1
#
_cell.length_a   1.000
_cell.length_b   1.000
_cell.length_c   1.000
_cell.angle_alpha   90.00
_cell.angle_beta   90.00
_cell.angle_gamma   90.00
#
_symmetry.space_group_name_H-M   'P 1'
#
loop_
_entity.id
_entity.type
_entity.pdbx_description
1 polymer ?
#
loop_
_entity_poly.entity_id
_entity_poly.type
_entity_poly.pdbx_seq_one_letter_code
_entity_poly.pdbx_strand_id
1 'polypeptide(L)' 'MLQFLIDFPLLVLFIVAVTYVIIRPARSDRAPSRQCPSCGRVNPLNANFCRRCGQKINGGPP' A
#
# COMPACT_ATOMS: atom_id res chain seq x y z
N MET A 1 31.32 -27.96 -16.17
CA MET A 1 31.52 -27.67 -14.72
C MET A 1 31.39 -26.18 -14.43
N LEU A 2 32.18 -25.30 -15.07
CA LEU A 2 32.08 -23.83 -14.87
C LEU A 2 30.76 -23.22 -15.36
N GLN A 3 30.20 -23.74 -16.45
CA GLN A 3 28.92 -23.27 -17.00
C GLN A 3 27.75 -23.39 -16.00
N PHE A 4 27.61 -24.55 -15.34
CA PHE A 4 26.57 -24.77 -14.33
C PHE A 4 26.71 -23.87 -13.10
N LEU A 5 27.94 -23.47 -12.73
CA LEU A 5 28.20 -22.57 -11.61
C LEU A 5 27.71 -21.14 -11.88
N ILE A 6 27.56 -20.74 -13.14
CA ILE A 6 27.09 -19.41 -13.54
C ILE A 6 25.60 -19.42 -13.86
N ASP A 7 25.13 -20.44 -14.59
CA ASP A 7 23.72 -20.54 -14.98
C ASP A 7 22.78 -20.75 -13.79
N PHE A 8 23.18 -21.55 -12.79
CA PHE A 8 22.34 -21.82 -11.62
C PHE A 8 22.04 -20.56 -10.78
N PRO A 9 23.02 -19.74 -10.34
CA PRO A 9 22.73 -18.53 -9.59
C PRO A 9 21.96 -17.49 -10.41
N LEU A 10 22.24 -17.36 -11.72
CA LEU A 10 21.49 -16.45 -12.58
C LEU A 10 20.02 -16.89 -12.73
N LEU A 11 19.77 -18.19 -12.87
CA LEU A 11 18.43 -18.75 -12.93
C LEU A 11 17.68 -18.54 -11.60
N VAL A 12 18.34 -18.76 -10.46
CA VAL A 12 17.74 -18.50 -9.14
C VAL A 12 17.43 -17.02 -8.95
N LEU A 13 18.36 -16.13 -9.29
CA LEU A 13 18.14 -14.68 -9.22
C LEU A 13 17.01 -14.24 -10.14
N PHE A 14 16.92 -14.80 -11.35
CA PHE A 14 15.85 -14.52 -12.28
C PHE A 14 14.50 -14.97 -11.74
N ILE A 15 14.40 -16.19 -11.19
CA ILE A 15 13.17 -16.70 -10.57
C ILE A 15 12.77 -15.83 -9.38
N VAL A 16 13.69 -15.46 -8.50
CA VAL A 16 13.40 -14.60 -7.34
C VAL A 16 12.93 -13.21 -7.79
N ALA A 17 13.58 -12.60 -8.78
CA ALA A 17 13.18 -11.31 -9.31
C ALA A 17 11.78 -11.35 -9.97
N VAL A 18 11.53 -12.37 -10.80
CA VAL A 18 10.24 -12.56 -11.47
C VAL A 18 9.13 -12.81 -10.45
N THR A 19 9.34 -13.72 -9.51
CA THR A 19 8.36 -14.03 -8.45
C THR A 19 8.10 -12.82 -7.56
N TYR A 20 9.12 -12.05 -7.17
CA TYR A 20 8.95 -10.81 -6.41
C TYR A 20 8.10 -9.79 -7.17
N VAL A 21 8.36 -9.59 -8.46
CA VAL A 21 7.62 -8.64 -9.30
C VAL A 21 6.16 -9.05 -9.50
N ILE A 22 5.89 -10.36 -9.60
CA ILE A 22 4.53 -10.90 -9.76
C ILE A 22 3.76 -10.85 -8.43
N ILE A 23 4.41 -11.17 -7.31
CA ILE A 23 3.76 -11.30 -6.00
C ILE A 23 3.65 -9.96 -5.26
N ARG A 24 4.46 -8.94 -5.61
CA ARG A 24 4.41 -7.66 -4.90
C ARG A 24 2.99 -7.08 -4.95
N PRO A 25 2.38 -6.74 -3.78
CA PRO A 25 1.07 -6.13 -3.78
C PRO A 25 1.17 -4.73 -4.41
N ALA A 26 0.27 -4.41 -5.33
CA ALA A 26 0.08 -3.05 -5.79
C ALA A 26 -0.39 -2.21 -4.58
N ARG A 27 0.51 -1.44 -3.96
CA ARG A 27 0.12 -0.49 -2.91
C ARG A 27 -0.83 0.51 -3.54
N SER A 28 -2.06 0.57 -3.03
CA SER A 28 -2.96 1.70 -3.32
C SER A 28 -2.39 2.92 -2.61
N ASP A 29 -1.63 3.75 -3.33
CA ASP A 29 -1.10 5.02 -2.83
C ASP A 29 -2.22 6.01 -2.44
N ARG A 30 -3.46 5.68 -2.77
CA ARG A 30 -4.65 6.34 -2.23
C ARG A 30 -5.02 5.65 -0.92
N ALA A 31 -4.53 6.23 0.18
CA ALA A 31 -5.09 5.93 1.50
C ALA A 31 -6.61 6.18 1.47
N PRO A 32 -7.42 5.29 2.04
CA PRO A 32 -8.85 5.49 2.11
C PRO A 32 -9.19 6.85 2.73
N SER A 33 -10.10 7.61 2.12
CA SER A 33 -10.51 8.93 2.60
C SER A 33 -12.02 9.13 2.55
N ARG A 34 -12.52 10.09 3.33
CA ARG A 34 -13.93 10.48 3.44
C ARG A 34 -14.09 11.97 3.61
N GLN A 35 -15.22 12.51 3.20
CA GLN A 35 -15.56 13.90 3.42
C GLN A 35 -16.18 14.10 4.81
N CYS A 36 -15.82 15.20 5.46
CA CYS A 36 -16.49 15.66 6.67
C CYS A 36 -17.91 16.13 6.32
N PRO A 37 -18.98 15.59 6.94
CA PRO A 37 -20.35 16.00 6.63
C PRO A 37 -20.64 17.46 7.00
N SER A 38 -19.82 18.05 7.87
CA SER A 38 -20.05 19.39 8.43
C SER A 38 -19.36 20.50 7.65
N CYS A 39 -18.20 20.21 7.03
CA CYS A 39 -17.39 21.24 6.37
C CYS A 39 -16.79 20.79 5.02
N GLY A 40 -17.11 19.59 4.55
CA GLY A 40 -16.67 19.04 3.26
C GLY A 40 -15.19 18.62 3.18
N ARG A 41 -14.39 18.83 4.25
CA ARG A 41 -12.96 18.48 4.22
C ARG A 41 -12.77 16.97 4.04
N VAL A 42 -11.93 16.58 3.07
CA VAL A 42 -11.47 15.20 2.94
C VAL A 42 -10.50 14.87 4.07
N ASN A 43 -10.83 13.85 4.85
CA ASN A 43 -10.05 13.30 5.95
C ASN A 43 -9.76 11.81 5.70
N PRO A 44 -8.68 11.24 6.27
CA PRO A 44 -8.46 9.80 6.27
C PRO A 44 -9.65 9.02 6.85
N LEU A 45 -9.91 7.79 6.39
CA LEU A 45 -11.00 6.97 6.95
C LEU A 45 -10.83 6.69 8.45
N ASN A 46 -9.60 6.56 8.94
CA ASN A 46 -9.30 6.33 10.36
C ASN A 46 -9.33 7.61 11.23
N ALA A 47 -9.64 8.78 10.66
CA ALA A 47 -9.68 10.03 11.43
C ALA A 47 -10.95 10.14 12.28
N ASN A 48 -10.85 10.13 13.61
CA ASN A 48 -11.98 10.27 14.53
C ASN A 48 -12.60 11.68 14.59
N PHE A 49 -11.82 12.70 14.22
CA PHE A 49 -12.22 14.10 14.21
C PHE A 49 -11.78 14.76 12.91
N CYS A 50 -12.56 15.75 12.45
CA CYS A 50 -12.22 16.55 11.30
C CYS A 50 -10.95 17.38 11.55
N ARG A 51 -9.93 17.24 10.71
CA ARG A 51 -8.70 18.04 10.80
C ARG A 51 -8.88 19.52 10.45
N ARG A 52 -10.08 19.92 9.99
CA ARG A 52 -10.42 21.32 9.66
C ARG A 52 -11.36 21.95 10.68
N CYS A 53 -12.49 21.32 10.98
CA CYS A 53 -13.52 21.92 11.85
C CYS A 53 -13.61 21.30 13.25
N GLY A 54 -12.83 20.26 13.56
CA GLY A 54 -12.86 19.60 14.87
C GLY A 54 -14.08 18.71 15.14
N GLN A 55 -15.12 18.75 14.30
CA GLN A 55 -16.30 17.89 14.51
C GLN A 55 -15.93 16.40 14.42
N LYS A 56 -16.55 15.60 15.28
CA LYS A 56 -16.41 14.15 15.28
C LYS A 56 -16.88 13.58 13.94
N ILE A 57 -16.03 12.77 13.32
CA ILE A 57 -16.34 11.97 12.14
C ILE A 57 -16.04 10.54 12.59
N ASN A 58 -17.05 9.74 12.92
CA ASN A 58 -16.89 8.43 13.57
C ASN A 58 -15.81 7.57 12.89
N GLY A 59 -14.72 7.19 13.55
CA GLY A 59 -13.61 6.45 12.95
C GLY A 59 -14.07 5.22 12.16
N GLY A 60 -13.51 5.01 10.97
CA GLY A 60 -13.68 3.74 10.25
C GLY A 60 -13.13 2.54 11.04
N PRO A 61 -13.19 1.32 10.49
CA PRO A 61 -12.66 0.12 11.14
C PRO A 61 -11.21 0.32 11.61
N PRO A 62 -10.77 -0.35 12.70
CA PRO A 62 -9.39 -0.26 13.20
C PRO A 62 -8.35 -0.62 12.13
#